data_AF-A0A7H8K3E8-F1
#
_entry.id   AF-A0A7H8K3E8-F1
#
_cell.length_a   1.000
_cell.length_b   1.000
_cell.length_c   1.000
_cell.angle_alpha   90.00
_cell.angle_beta   90.00
_cell.angle_gamma   90.00
#
_symmetry.space_group_name_H-M   'P 1'
#
loop_
_entity.id
_entity.type
_entity.pdbx_description
1 polymer ?
#
loop_
_entity_poly.entity_id
_entity_poly.type
_entity_poly.pdbx_seq_one_letter_code
_entity_poly.pdbx_strand_id
1 'polypeptide(L)'
;MAEFDDVAAAAVPAAAHPTATGDAQADTLDQLHHTLHNPTIDHLDDTTAAAYRHAVLNGRYHPTDIQHTLHLTPEHTHRITHTLTQLHLLKPVPGQPDTLIPLSPDAATAELLATTEHHIQQLQNAVTHTRNRMQTLQPLYYESRQHRNHTEAFDIITDITTLQKTLNDHGLHAQKEILTAQPGGPRPPDILENARPRTLNNLQRGLTIKHLYQHTARTDLTTVNYIRTITHHGAHVRTTDQLIDRIIIYDRETVFLPEQNITHRQPGAALIREPTLVQFLCKTYDHLWNNATPYTPHTPTTPHITHDLKHAIIKLLAQGHKDENVARKLGMSVRTCRRHIAQIMEQTNATSRFQTGANLALAGYITNQPPTPHTEEEGLEDSEENSLSRGKSEEHSYDALDATEPHSHDEL
;
A
#
# COMPACT_ATOMS: atom_id res chain seq x y z
N MET A 1 -27.99 1.48 19.94
CA MET A 1 -26.74 0.99 19.30
C MET A 1 -26.68 -0.54 19.34
N ALA A 2 -27.76 -1.15 18.86
CA ALA A 2 -27.93 -2.59 18.60
C ALA A 2 -28.57 -2.70 17.20
N GLU A 3 -29.09 -3.87 16.79
CA GLU A 3 -29.92 -4.05 15.58
C GLU A 3 -29.19 -4.12 14.21
N PHE A 4 -27.96 -4.66 14.12
CA PHE A 4 -27.18 -4.74 12.86
C PHE A 4 -26.83 -6.18 12.36
N ASP A 5 -27.69 -7.21 12.52
CA ASP A 5 -27.23 -8.61 12.47
C ASP A 5 -27.82 -9.68 11.46
N ASP A 6 -28.79 -9.50 10.56
CA ASP A 6 -29.31 -10.59 9.65
C ASP A 6 -29.78 -10.08 8.25
N VAL A 7 -29.68 -10.74 7.07
CA VAL A 7 -29.15 -12.06 6.61
C VAL A 7 -28.71 -11.98 5.10
N ALA A 8 -28.15 -13.02 4.44
CA ALA A 8 -27.46 -12.91 3.13
C ALA A 8 -27.45 -14.14 2.16
N ALA A 9 -27.05 -13.92 0.89
CA ALA A 9 -26.72 -14.89 -0.19
C ALA A 9 -26.42 -14.20 -1.56
N ALA A 10 -25.74 -14.76 -2.60
CA ALA A 10 -24.71 -15.81 -2.75
C ALA A 10 -24.25 -16.00 -4.24
N ALA A 11 -23.11 -16.69 -4.48
CA ALA A 11 -22.67 -17.46 -5.69
C ALA A 11 -22.20 -16.78 -7.01
N VAL A 12 -21.00 -17.18 -7.49
CA VAL A 12 -20.39 -16.90 -8.83
C VAL A 12 -19.39 -18.01 -9.26
N PRO A 13 -19.36 -18.42 -10.55
CA PRO A 13 -18.17 -18.97 -11.26
C PRO A 13 -17.96 -18.29 -12.64
N ALA A 14 -16.86 -18.41 -13.41
CA ALA A 14 -15.45 -18.80 -13.21
C ALA A 14 -14.61 -18.24 -14.40
N ALA A 15 -13.27 -18.27 -14.34
CA ALA A 15 -12.39 -17.65 -15.36
C ALA A 15 -11.82 -18.64 -16.40
N ALA A 16 -11.31 -18.11 -17.53
CA ALA A 16 -10.71 -18.86 -18.64
C ALA A 16 -9.35 -18.30 -19.10
N HIS A 17 -8.50 -19.15 -19.70
CA HIS A 17 -7.15 -18.80 -20.16
C HIS A 17 -7.09 -18.39 -21.65
N PRO A 18 -6.17 -17.50 -22.06
CA PRO A 18 -5.81 -17.25 -23.45
C PRO A 18 -4.59 -18.08 -23.91
N THR A 19 -4.45 -18.30 -25.22
CA THR A 19 -3.31 -19.00 -25.86
C THR A 19 -2.95 -18.39 -27.23
N ALA A 20 -1.77 -18.78 -27.74
CA ALA A 20 -1.22 -18.51 -29.08
C ALA A 20 -0.76 -17.06 -29.39
N THR A 21 0.56 -16.87 -29.47
CA THR A 21 1.20 -15.66 -30.05
C THR A 21 2.61 -15.96 -30.61
N GLY A 22 3.01 -17.24 -30.72
CA GLY A 22 4.41 -17.64 -30.96
C GLY A 22 4.88 -17.53 -32.42
N ASP A 23 4.08 -18.03 -33.37
CA ASP A 23 4.55 -18.31 -34.73
C ASP A 23 4.97 -17.07 -35.53
N ALA A 24 4.47 -15.89 -35.16
CA ALA A 24 4.75 -14.63 -35.86
C ALA A 24 6.16 -14.06 -35.62
N GLN A 25 6.90 -14.52 -34.60
CA GLN A 25 8.20 -13.94 -34.22
C GLN A 25 9.40 -14.63 -34.89
N ALA A 26 9.27 -15.88 -35.34
CA ALA A 26 10.37 -16.61 -35.97
C ALA A 26 10.68 -16.05 -37.37
N ASP A 27 9.64 -15.87 -38.20
CA ASP A 27 9.73 -15.41 -39.59
C ASP A 27 10.34 -14.00 -39.71
N THR A 28 10.21 -13.15 -38.68
CA THR A 28 10.87 -11.83 -38.64
C THR A 28 12.37 -11.92 -38.37
N LEU A 29 12.83 -12.95 -37.66
CA LEU A 29 14.23 -13.07 -37.22
C LEU A 29 15.15 -13.48 -38.38
N ASP A 30 14.71 -14.43 -39.21
CA ASP A 30 15.46 -14.88 -40.39
C ASP A 30 15.56 -13.78 -41.45
N GLN A 31 14.49 -13.00 -41.65
CA GLN A 31 14.50 -11.84 -42.55
C GLN A 31 15.51 -10.76 -42.09
N LEU A 32 15.58 -10.48 -40.78
CA LEU A 32 16.60 -9.59 -40.21
C LEU A 32 18.01 -10.17 -40.36
N HIS A 33 18.21 -11.45 -40.10
CA HIS A 33 19.51 -12.11 -40.21
C HIS A 33 20.05 -12.09 -41.65
N HIS A 34 19.19 -12.33 -42.65
CA HIS A 34 19.58 -12.24 -44.06
C HIS A 34 19.87 -10.80 -44.51
N THR A 35 19.27 -9.79 -43.88
CA THR A 35 19.51 -8.36 -44.16
C THR A 35 20.81 -7.85 -43.53
N LEU A 36 21.25 -8.44 -42.42
CA LEU A 36 22.45 -8.01 -41.66
C LEU A 36 23.76 -8.62 -42.17
N HIS A 37 23.71 -9.69 -42.97
CA HIS A 37 24.89 -10.35 -43.53
C HIS A 37 24.81 -10.38 -45.06
N ASN A 38 25.67 -9.61 -45.73
CA ASN A 38 25.84 -9.63 -47.17
C ASN A 38 26.99 -10.61 -47.54
N PRO A 39 26.69 -11.87 -47.96
CA PRO A 39 27.71 -12.89 -48.22
C PRO A 39 28.63 -12.53 -49.41
N THR A 40 28.27 -11.51 -50.21
CA THR A 40 29.12 -10.98 -51.28
C THR A 40 30.41 -10.34 -50.74
N ILE A 41 30.41 -9.85 -49.49
CA ILE A 41 31.59 -9.24 -48.85
C ILE A 41 32.66 -10.31 -48.56
N ASP A 42 32.25 -11.53 -48.18
CA ASP A 42 33.13 -12.66 -47.92
C ASP A 42 33.83 -13.21 -49.19
N HIS A 43 33.48 -12.68 -50.36
CA HIS A 43 34.13 -12.97 -51.64
C HIS A 43 35.19 -11.93 -52.06
N LEU A 44 35.50 -10.94 -51.21
CA LEU A 44 36.54 -9.93 -51.47
C LEU A 44 37.96 -10.47 -51.23
N ASP A 45 38.33 -11.52 -51.98
CA ASP A 45 39.63 -12.19 -51.91
C ASP A 45 40.81 -11.32 -52.39
N ASP A 46 42.06 -11.72 -52.09
CA ASP A 46 43.27 -10.98 -52.49
C ASP A 46 43.35 -10.72 -53.99
N THR A 47 42.83 -11.63 -54.82
CA THR A 47 42.74 -11.44 -56.28
C THR A 47 41.71 -10.38 -56.69
N THR A 48 40.60 -10.31 -55.99
CA THR A 48 39.56 -9.28 -56.13
C THR A 48 40.10 -7.90 -55.70
N ALA A 49 40.83 -7.85 -54.59
CA ALA A 49 41.51 -6.65 -54.11
C ALA A 49 42.63 -6.18 -55.07
N ALA A 50 43.38 -7.10 -55.69
CA ALA A 50 44.37 -6.80 -56.72
C ALA A 50 43.71 -6.24 -58.00
N ALA A 51 42.60 -6.82 -58.45
CA ALA A 51 41.85 -6.36 -59.62
C ALA A 51 41.24 -4.96 -59.40
N TYR A 52 40.67 -4.70 -58.21
CA TYR A 52 40.20 -3.37 -57.81
C TYR A 52 41.35 -2.36 -57.70
N ARG A 53 42.51 -2.74 -57.15
CA ARG A 53 43.72 -1.89 -57.14
C ARG A 53 44.16 -1.50 -58.56
N HIS A 54 44.12 -2.44 -59.51
CA HIS A 54 44.40 -2.15 -60.92
C HIS A 54 43.38 -1.18 -61.52
N ALA A 55 42.09 -1.30 -61.16
CA ALA A 55 41.05 -0.35 -61.57
C ALA A 55 41.36 1.07 -61.09
N VAL A 56 41.64 1.23 -59.79
CA VAL A 56 41.93 2.53 -59.15
C VAL A 56 43.17 3.18 -59.76
N LEU A 57 44.25 2.43 -59.99
CA LEU A 57 45.49 2.96 -60.58
C LEU A 57 45.33 3.43 -62.03
N ASN A 58 44.42 2.82 -62.80
CA ASN A 58 44.17 3.17 -64.21
C ASN A 58 42.95 4.07 -64.41
N GLY A 59 42.17 4.36 -63.37
CA GLY A 59 40.90 5.09 -63.41
C GLY A 59 39.75 4.36 -64.13
N ARG A 60 39.94 3.11 -64.56
CA ARG A 60 38.99 2.30 -65.33
C ARG A 60 39.27 0.81 -65.19
N TYR A 61 38.26 -0.02 -65.41
CA TYR A 61 38.32 -1.48 -65.39
C TYR A 61 37.82 -2.05 -66.72
N HIS A 62 38.69 -2.79 -67.40
CA HIS A 62 38.33 -3.62 -68.55
C HIS A 62 38.70 -5.09 -68.24
N PRO A 63 37.77 -6.06 -68.40
CA PRO A 63 38.04 -7.46 -68.08
C PRO A 63 39.26 -8.06 -68.80
N THR A 64 39.51 -7.67 -70.06
CA THR A 64 40.67 -8.11 -70.86
C THR A 64 42.00 -7.77 -70.19
N ASP A 65 42.11 -6.55 -69.69
CA ASP A 65 43.35 -5.98 -69.16
C ASP A 65 43.68 -6.62 -67.81
N ILE A 66 42.63 -6.88 -67.02
CA ILE A 66 42.68 -7.59 -65.73
C ILE A 66 43.06 -9.06 -65.95
N GLN A 67 42.44 -9.73 -66.93
CA GLN A 67 42.75 -11.12 -67.28
C GLN A 67 44.23 -11.28 -67.69
N HIS A 68 44.73 -10.38 -68.53
CA HIS A 68 46.13 -10.40 -68.96
C HIS A 68 47.10 -10.07 -67.81
N THR A 69 46.83 -9.03 -67.04
CA THR A 69 47.75 -8.49 -66.01
C THR A 69 47.81 -9.32 -64.74
N LEU A 70 46.72 -10.01 -64.37
CA LEU A 70 46.67 -10.91 -63.21
C LEU A 70 46.72 -12.41 -63.59
N HIS A 71 46.90 -12.72 -64.87
CA HIS A 71 46.97 -14.08 -65.42
C HIS A 71 45.77 -14.98 -65.03
N LEU A 72 44.57 -14.40 -65.03
CA LEU A 72 43.33 -15.06 -64.60
C LEU A 72 42.64 -15.83 -65.75
N THR A 73 41.75 -16.76 -65.39
CA THR A 73 40.80 -17.35 -66.34
C THR A 73 39.65 -16.37 -66.64
N PRO A 74 39.00 -16.44 -67.82
CA PRO A 74 37.83 -15.61 -68.13
C PRO A 74 36.71 -15.75 -67.07
N GLU A 75 36.53 -16.96 -66.54
CA GLU A 75 35.57 -17.29 -65.49
C GLU A 75 35.89 -16.59 -64.15
N HIS A 76 37.15 -16.61 -63.71
CA HIS A 76 37.57 -15.89 -62.51
C HIS A 76 37.45 -14.37 -62.69
N THR A 77 37.83 -13.84 -63.85
CA THR A 77 37.65 -12.41 -64.17
C THR A 77 36.16 -12.04 -64.17
N HIS A 78 35.27 -12.88 -64.69
CA HIS A 78 33.83 -12.64 -64.65
C HIS A 78 33.29 -12.63 -63.21
N ARG A 79 33.67 -13.61 -62.36
CA ARG A 79 33.33 -13.64 -60.94
C ARG A 79 33.76 -12.35 -60.22
N ILE A 80 35.02 -11.94 -60.39
CA ILE A 80 35.58 -10.73 -59.77
C ILE A 80 34.83 -9.48 -60.23
N THR A 81 34.53 -9.38 -61.54
CA THR A 81 33.76 -8.25 -62.10
C THR A 81 32.35 -8.17 -61.49
N HIS A 82 31.69 -9.33 -61.34
CA HIS A 82 30.36 -9.44 -60.73
C HIS A 82 30.40 -9.02 -59.25
N THR A 83 31.30 -9.59 -58.45
CA THR A 83 31.49 -9.26 -57.02
C THR A 83 31.76 -7.77 -56.81
N LEU A 84 32.69 -7.17 -57.55
CA LEU A 84 33.00 -5.73 -57.43
C LEU A 84 31.83 -4.83 -57.86
N THR A 85 30.99 -5.25 -58.81
CA THR A 85 29.81 -4.48 -59.24
C THR A 85 28.66 -4.60 -58.23
N GLN A 86 28.43 -5.80 -57.67
CA GLN A 86 27.45 -6.03 -56.60
C GLN A 86 27.82 -5.28 -55.32
N LEU A 87 29.11 -5.18 -54.99
CA LEU A 87 29.61 -4.38 -53.87
C LEU A 87 29.74 -2.88 -54.20
N HIS A 88 29.25 -2.42 -55.35
CA HIS A 88 29.32 -1.02 -55.83
C HIS A 88 30.72 -0.41 -55.93
N LEU A 89 31.78 -1.22 -55.82
CA LEU A 89 33.18 -0.82 -56.02
C LEU A 89 33.52 -0.59 -57.50
N LEU A 90 32.74 -1.16 -58.43
CA LEU A 90 32.73 -0.81 -59.84
C LEU A 90 31.31 -0.38 -60.28
N LYS A 91 31.21 0.63 -61.14
CA LYS A 91 29.98 0.99 -61.85
C LYS A 91 30.22 1.29 -63.33
N PRO A 92 29.24 1.05 -64.22
CA PRO A 92 29.31 1.48 -65.60
C PRO A 92 29.26 3.01 -65.71
N VAL A 93 30.02 3.57 -66.66
CA VAL A 93 29.92 4.98 -67.02
C VAL A 93 28.56 5.24 -67.66
N PRO A 94 27.83 6.32 -67.27
CA PRO A 94 26.56 6.68 -67.91
C PRO A 94 26.70 6.83 -69.43
N GLY A 95 25.99 5.98 -70.19
CA GLY A 95 26.07 5.94 -71.65
C GLY A 95 27.16 5.04 -72.25
N GLN A 96 28.00 4.38 -71.43
CA GLN A 96 29.00 3.39 -71.86
C GLN A 96 28.99 2.17 -70.90
N PRO A 97 28.08 1.19 -71.09
CA PRO A 97 27.92 0.07 -70.16
C PRO A 97 29.18 -0.82 -70.06
N ASP A 98 29.96 -0.93 -71.13
CA ASP A 98 31.19 -1.74 -71.20
C ASP A 98 32.41 -1.07 -70.54
N THR A 99 32.29 0.21 -70.15
CA THR A 99 33.33 0.97 -69.45
C THR A 99 32.99 1.02 -67.96
N LEU A 100 33.62 0.17 -67.16
CA LEU A 100 33.50 0.20 -65.70
C LEU A 100 34.52 1.17 -65.08
N ILE A 101 34.10 1.95 -64.09
CA ILE A 101 34.95 2.85 -63.29
C ILE A 101 34.93 2.46 -61.81
N PRO A 102 36.05 2.62 -61.08
CA PRO A 102 36.11 2.37 -59.65
C PRO A 102 35.43 3.48 -58.82
N LEU A 103 34.73 3.09 -57.77
CA LEU A 103 34.25 3.98 -56.71
C LEU A 103 34.99 3.70 -55.40
N SER A 104 35.11 4.70 -54.52
CA SER A 104 35.77 4.51 -53.22
C SER A 104 34.99 3.54 -52.31
N PRO A 105 35.66 2.80 -51.42
CA PRO A 105 34.99 1.89 -50.49
C PRO A 105 33.98 2.62 -49.58
N ASP A 106 34.25 3.88 -49.22
CA ASP A 106 33.35 4.69 -48.39
C ASP A 106 32.03 5.00 -49.14
N ALA A 107 32.11 5.37 -50.42
CA ALA A 107 30.94 5.64 -51.24
C ALA A 107 30.13 4.37 -51.52
N ALA A 108 30.82 3.26 -51.82
CA ALA A 108 30.21 1.95 -51.97
C ALA A 108 29.51 1.48 -50.68
N THR A 109 30.16 1.66 -49.52
CA THR A 109 29.60 1.30 -48.21
C THR A 109 28.37 2.14 -47.87
N ALA A 110 28.41 3.45 -48.10
CA ALA A 110 27.26 4.33 -47.86
C ALA A 110 26.04 3.92 -48.71
N GLU A 111 26.24 3.52 -49.97
CA GLU A 111 25.17 3.08 -50.85
C GLU A 111 24.63 1.68 -50.49
N LEU A 112 25.51 0.74 -50.10
CA LEU A 112 25.13 -0.59 -49.62
C LEU A 112 24.33 -0.54 -48.30
N LEU A 113 24.67 0.38 -47.39
CA LEU A 113 24.05 0.45 -46.05
C LEU A 113 22.82 1.38 -45.99
N ALA A 114 22.67 2.34 -46.90
CA ALA A 114 21.60 3.35 -46.85
C ALA A 114 20.18 2.76 -46.66
N THR A 115 19.85 1.64 -47.30
CA THR A 115 18.55 0.98 -47.14
C THR A 115 18.36 0.41 -45.73
N THR A 116 19.41 -0.24 -45.19
CA THR A 116 19.39 -0.85 -43.85
C THR A 116 19.37 0.20 -42.75
N GLU A 117 20.16 1.27 -42.89
CA GLU A 117 20.14 2.42 -41.97
C GLU A 117 18.76 3.11 -41.96
N HIS A 118 18.16 3.30 -43.14
CA HIS A 118 16.81 3.87 -43.23
C HIS A 118 15.76 2.97 -42.55
N HIS A 119 15.85 1.65 -42.71
CA HIS A 119 14.95 0.71 -42.03
C HIS A 119 15.14 0.71 -40.50
N ILE A 120 16.38 0.77 -40.01
CA ILE A 120 16.69 0.92 -38.58
C ILE A 120 16.07 2.22 -38.03
N GLN A 121 16.18 3.33 -38.75
CA GLN A 121 15.57 4.61 -38.34
C GLN A 121 14.04 4.53 -38.31
N GLN A 122 13.40 3.86 -39.28
CA GLN A 122 11.96 3.61 -39.27
C GLN A 122 11.52 2.81 -38.02
N LEU A 123 12.24 1.74 -37.68
CA LEU A 123 11.97 0.93 -36.49
C LEU A 123 12.14 1.73 -35.19
N GLN A 124 13.21 2.51 -35.06
CA GLN A 124 13.42 3.39 -33.90
C GLN A 124 12.31 4.43 -33.75
N ASN A 125 11.86 5.03 -34.86
CA ASN A 125 10.75 5.98 -34.88
C ASN A 125 9.43 5.30 -34.45
N ALA A 126 9.15 4.08 -34.93
CA ALA A 126 7.95 3.31 -34.57
C ALA A 126 7.94 2.92 -33.08
N VAL A 127 9.08 2.50 -32.52
CA VAL A 127 9.23 2.22 -31.08
C VAL A 127 9.00 3.48 -30.25
N THR A 128 9.58 4.62 -30.66
CA THR A 128 9.45 5.90 -29.95
C THR A 128 8.01 6.40 -29.97
N HIS A 129 7.34 6.37 -31.12
CA HIS A 129 5.92 6.71 -31.26
C HIS A 129 5.03 5.82 -30.39
N THR A 130 5.31 4.51 -30.33
CA THR A 130 4.56 3.55 -29.50
C THR A 130 4.76 3.84 -28.01
N ARG A 131 6.00 4.10 -27.57
CA ARG A 131 6.31 4.49 -26.18
C ARG A 131 5.57 5.75 -25.78
N ASN A 132 5.62 6.80 -26.60
CA ASN A 132 4.96 8.08 -26.31
C ASN A 132 3.43 7.91 -26.21
N ARG A 133 2.81 7.13 -27.09
CA ARG A 133 1.36 6.82 -27.02
C ARG A 133 0.97 6.02 -25.79
N MET A 134 1.81 5.11 -25.31
CA MET A 134 1.55 4.40 -24.06
C MET A 134 1.70 5.32 -22.85
N GLN A 135 2.67 6.25 -22.87
CA GLN A 135 2.85 7.25 -21.80
C GLN A 135 1.66 8.21 -21.70
N THR A 136 0.99 8.58 -22.79
CA THR A 136 -0.23 9.42 -22.72
C THR A 136 -1.41 8.73 -22.03
N LEU A 137 -1.41 7.40 -21.91
CA LEU A 137 -2.43 6.64 -21.17
C LEU A 137 -2.09 6.49 -19.67
N GLN A 138 -0.87 6.84 -19.26
CA GLN A 138 -0.37 6.66 -17.91
C GLN A 138 -1.17 7.46 -16.85
N PRO A 139 -1.56 8.74 -17.07
CA PRO A 139 -2.40 9.46 -16.11
C PRO A 139 -3.76 8.80 -15.90
N LEU A 140 -4.45 8.44 -17.00
CA LEU A 140 -5.76 7.79 -16.98
C LEU A 140 -5.73 6.46 -16.22
N TYR A 141 -4.64 5.68 -16.36
CA TYR A 141 -4.44 4.44 -15.61
C TYR A 141 -4.31 4.69 -14.09
N TYR A 142 -3.46 5.64 -13.67
CA TYR A 142 -3.25 5.91 -12.25
C TYR A 142 -4.47 6.57 -11.60
N GLU A 143 -5.11 7.52 -12.28
CA GLU A 143 -6.33 8.20 -11.81
C GLU A 143 -7.49 7.22 -11.66
N SER A 144 -7.71 6.36 -12.65
CA SER A 144 -8.74 5.29 -12.57
C SER A 144 -8.44 4.28 -11.46
N ARG A 145 -7.16 3.95 -11.25
CA ARG A 145 -6.73 3.02 -10.19
C ARG A 145 -6.86 3.65 -8.80
N GLN A 146 -6.56 4.93 -8.63
CA GLN A 146 -6.76 5.65 -7.36
C GLN A 146 -8.24 5.76 -7.00
N HIS A 147 -9.10 6.14 -7.96
CA HIS A 147 -10.55 6.22 -7.71
C HIS A 147 -11.14 4.84 -7.38
N ARG A 148 -10.85 3.78 -8.17
CA ARG A 148 -11.30 2.42 -7.85
C ARG A 148 -10.79 1.94 -6.50
N ASN A 149 -9.49 2.11 -6.22
CA ASN A 149 -8.94 1.73 -4.92
C ASN A 149 -9.63 2.48 -3.77
N HIS A 150 -9.96 3.77 -3.91
CA HIS A 150 -10.59 4.51 -2.82
C HIS A 150 -12.05 4.08 -2.60
N THR A 151 -12.84 3.94 -3.66
CA THR A 151 -14.27 3.56 -3.59
C THR A 151 -14.49 2.06 -3.30
N GLU A 152 -13.57 1.17 -3.66
CA GLU A 152 -13.67 -0.26 -3.32
C GLU A 152 -13.02 -0.59 -1.96
N ALA A 153 -12.00 0.17 -1.51
CA ALA A 153 -11.35 -0.07 -0.23
C ALA A 153 -12.00 0.63 0.97
N PHE A 154 -12.86 1.64 0.73
CA PHE A 154 -13.66 2.31 1.75
C PHE A 154 -15.10 2.50 1.26
N ASP A 155 -16.05 1.97 2.03
CA ASP A 155 -17.48 2.07 1.77
C ASP A 155 -18.19 2.48 3.08
N ILE A 156 -19.14 3.43 3.04
CA ILE A 156 -19.86 3.92 4.23
C ILE A 156 -21.32 3.51 4.11
N ILE A 157 -21.64 2.37 4.72
CA ILE A 157 -22.97 1.77 4.66
C ILE A 157 -23.82 2.42 5.76
N THR A 158 -24.56 3.46 5.36
CA THR A 158 -25.38 4.31 6.26
C THR A 158 -26.74 3.70 6.61
N ASP A 159 -27.27 2.80 5.77
CA ASP A 159 -28.54 2.11 5.98
C ASP A 159 -28.40 0.86 6.87
N ILE A 160 -29.40 0.70 7.75
CA ILE A 160 -29.53 -0.40 8.69
C ILE A 160 -29.62 -1.75 7.98
N THR A 161 -30.51 -1.88 6.99
CA THR A 161 -30.78 -3.17 6.32
C THR A 161 -29.65 -3.59 5.37
N THR A 162 -28.99 -2.61 4.76
CA THR A 162 -27.87 -2.80 3.85
C THR A 162 -26.66 -3.32 4.62
N LEU A 163 -26.29 -2.70 5.74
CA LEU A 163 -25.16 -3.19 6.54
C LEU A 163 -25.47 -4.54 7.21
N GLN A 164 -26.70 -4.74 7.70
CA GLN A 164 -27.17 -6.04 8.19
C GLN A 164 -26.90 -7.14 7.16
N LYS A 165 -27.32 -6.92 5.90
CA LYS A 165 -27.05 -7.83 4.78
C LYS A 165 -25.56 -8.00 4.53
N THR A 166 -24.79 -6.92 4.40
CA THR A 166 -23.35 -6.98 4.07
C THR A 166 -22.51 -7.69 5.14
N LEU A 167 -22.81 -7.49 6.43
CA LEU A 167 -22.19 -8.25 7.54
C LEU A 167 -22.52 -9.76 7.47
N ASN A 168 -23.67 -10.10 6.89
CA ASN A 168 -24.06 -11.48 6.66
C ASN A 168 -23.43 -12.07 5.40
N ASP A 169 -23.30 -11.31 4.32
CA ASP A 169 -22.58 -11.76 3.11
C ASP A 169 -21.13 -12.08 3.48
N HIS A 170 -20.45 -11.20 4.22
CA HIS A 170 -19.11 -11.50 4.74
C HIS A 170 -19.10 -12.67 5.74
N GLY A 171 -20.11 -12.79 6.61
CA GLY A 171 -20.23 -13.91 7.55
C GLY A 171 -20.40 -15.28 6.89
N LEU A 172 -21.11 -15.35 5.75
CA LEU A 172 -21.28 -16.58 4.97
C LEU A 172 -20.07 -16.90 4.10
N HIS A 173 -19.39 -15.90 3.54
CA HIS A 173 -18.25 -16.14 2.64
C HIS A 173 -16.89 -16.28 3.34
N ALA A 174 -16.76 -15.87 4.62
CA ALA A 174 -15.55 -16.06 5.41
C ALA A 174 -15.12 -17.54 5.51
N GLN A 175 -13.82 -17.79 5.61
CA GLN A 175 -13.19 -19.11 5.44
C GLN A 175 -12.20 -19.49 6.56
N LYS A 176 -11.62 -18.50 7.26
CA LYS A 176 -10.47 -18.67 8.16
C LYS A 176 -10.84 -18.27 9.59
N GLU A 177 -11.18 -17.00 9.81
CA GLU A 177 -11.49 -16.49 11.15
C GLU A 177 -12.43 -15.27 11.17
N ILE A 178 -13.17 -15.14 12.27
CA ILE A 178 -14.03 -14.00 12.56
C ILE A 178 -13.62 -13.41 13.90
N LEU A 179 -13.17 -12.16 13.88
CA LEU A 179 -12.68 -11.44 15.04
C LEU A 179 -13.65 -10.32 15.37
N THR A 180 -14.13 -10.21 16.61
CA THR A 180 -14.96 -9.07 17.02
C THR A 180 -14.56 -8.51 18.37
N ALA A 181 -14.55 -7.18 18.50
CA ALA A 181 -14.68 -6.54 19.80
C ALA A 181 -16.07 -5.91 19.92
N GLN A 182 -16.69 -6.07 21.09
CA GLN A 182 -18.07 -5.68 21.36
C GLN A 182 -18.11 -4.83 22.64
N PRO A 183 -17.99 -3.49 22.52
CA PRO A 183 -18.15 -2.58 23.64
C PRO A 183 -19.60 -2.53 24.12
N GLY A 184 -19.79 -2.01 25.34
CA GLY A 184 -21.06 -2.02 26.04
C GLY A 184 -21.20 -3.20 27.00
N GLY A 185 -22.36 -3.24 27.68
CA GLY A 185 -22.70 -4.26 28.67
C GLY A 185 -23.54 -5.39 28.08
N PRO A 186 -24.74 -5.67 28.62
CA PRO A 186 -25.68 -6.64 28.05
C PRO A 186 -25.92 -6.42 26.54
N ARG A 187 -25.80 -7.48 25.73
CA ARG A 187 -26.35 -7.45 24.35
C ARG A 187 -27.85 -7.77 24.42
N PRO A 188 -28.71 -7.07 23.65
CA PRO A 188 -30.14 -7.36 23.62
C PRO A 188 -30.43 -8.82 23.21
N PRO A 189 -31.48 -9.47 23.77
CA PRO A 189 -31.68 -10.91 23.63
C PRO A 189 -31.95 -11.36 22.19
N ASP A 190 -32.71 -10.56 21.45
CA ASP A 190 -33.02 -10.68 20.02
C ASP A 190 -31.75 -10.77 19.15
N ILE A 191 -30.79 -9.87 19.38
CA ILE A 191 -29.49 -9.87 18.71
C ILE A 191 -28.68 -11.12 19.05
N LEU A 192 -28.76 -11.60 20.29
CA LEU A 192 -28.13 -12.84 20.74
C LEU A 192 -28.89 -14.11 20.29
N GLU A 193 -30.10 -13.98 19.77
CA GLU A 193 -30.87 -15.07 19.17
C GLU A 193 -30.54 -15.20 17.69
N ASN A 194 -30.50 -14.08 16.95
CA ASN A 194 -30.12 -14.03 15.54
C ASN A 194 -28.64 -14.36 15.31
N ALA A 195 -27.72 -13.84 16.14
CA ALA A 195 -26.30 -14.16 16.03
C ALA A 195 -25.97 -15.65 16.30
N ARG A 196 -26.78 -16.34 17.11
CA ARG A 196 -26.50 -17.71 17.58
C ARG A 196 -26.42 -18.76 16.46
N PRO A 197 -27.42 -18.96 15.58
CA PRO A 197 -27.32 -19.92 14.48
C PRO A 197 -26.19 -19.56 13.51
N ARG A 198 -25.96 -18.27 13.25
CA ARG A 198 -24.87 -17.77 12.39
C ARG A 198 -23.49 -18.14 12.94
N THR A 199 -23.23 -17.84 14.21
CA THR A 199 -21.97 -18.20 14.88
C THR A 199 -21.79 -19.72 14.97
N LEU A 200 -22.83 -20.48 15.28
CA LEU A 200 -22.76 -21.94 15.32
C LEU A 200 -22.49 -22.58 13.94
N ASN A 201 -23.11 -22.08 12.88
CA ASN A 201 -22.84 -22.53 11.52
C ASN A 201 -21.38 -22.26 11.11
N ASN A 202 -20.84 -21.09 11.45
CA ASN A 202 -19.46 -20.74 11.15
C ASN A 202 -18.44 -21.58 11.96
N LEU A 203 -18.75 -21.96 13.19
CA LEU A 203 -17.96 -22.94 13.96
C LEU A 203 -18.03 -24.34 13.33
N GLN A 204 -19.22 -24.78 12.88
CA GLN A 204 -19.40 -26.06 12.17
C GLN A 204 -18.63 -26.11 10.83
N ARG A 205 -18.47 -24.94 10.17
CA ARG A 205 -17.62 -24.76 8.97
C ARG A 205 -16.12 -24.71 9.28
N GLY A 206 -15.71 -24.75 10.55
CA GLY A 206 -14.32 -24.79 10.99
C GLY A 206 -13.64 -23.42 11.17
N LEU A 207 -14.38 -22.31 11.10
CA LEU A 207 -13.80 -20.97 11.26
C LEU A 207 -13.36 -20.74 12.71
N THR A 208 -12.19 -20.12 12.89
CA THR A 208 -11.74 -19.66 14.21
C THR A 208 -12.51 -18.40 14.60
N ILE A 209 -13.38 -18.47 15.60
CA ILE A 209 -14.14 -17.30 16.08
C ILE A 209 -13.55 -16.79 17.39
N LYS A 210 -13.24 -15.49 17.45
CA LYS A 210 -12.68 -14.79 18.61
C LYS A 210 -13.56 -13.58 18.98
N HIS A 211 -14.20 -13.61 20.14
CA HIS A 211 -14.99 -12.47 20.65
C HIS A 211 -14.35 -11.83 21.89
N LEU A 212 -14.17 -10.52 21.83
CA LEU A 212 -13.70 -9.69 22.93
C LEU A 212 -14.85 -8.82 23.44
N TYR A 213 -15.15 -8.90 24.73
CA TYR A 213 -16.20 -8.14 25.41
C TYR A 213 -15.62 -7.28 26.55
N GLN A 214 -16.44 -6.42 27.17
CA GLN A 214 -16.09 -5.82 28.46
C GLN A 214 -16.40 -6.79 29.63
N HIS A 215 -15.70 -6.67 30.76
CA HIS A 215 -15.88 -7.53 31.94
C HIS A 215 -17.33 -7.55 32.45
N THR A 216 -18.09 -6.48 32.22
CA THR A 216 -19.50 -6.32 32.58
C THR A 216 -20.42 -7.36 31.92
N ALA A 217 -20.08 -7.84 30.72
CA ALA A 217 -20.80 -8.89 30.02
C ALA A 217 -20.87 -10.21 30.81
N ARG A 218 -19.92 -10.45 31.75
CA ARG A 218 -19.93 -11.62 32.64
C ARG A 218 -21.08 -11.60 33.68
N THR A 219 -21.77 -10.48 33.84
CA THR A 219 -22.88 -10.31 34.81
C THR A 219 -24.28 -10.38 34.19
N ASP A 220 -24.37 -10.49 32.87
CA ASP A 220 -25.64 -10.50 32.13
C ASP A 220 -26.05 -11.91 31.72
N LEU A 221 -27.21 -12.39 32.17
CA LEU A 221 -27.60 -13.79 31.99
C LEU A 221 -27.81 -14.20 30.53
N THR A 222 -28.30 -13.31 29.65
CA THR A 222 -28.50 -13.64 28.23
C THR A 222 -27.17 -13.71 27.49
N THR A 223 -26.28 -12.73 27.70
CA THR A 223 -24.92 -12.75 27.15
C THR A 223 -24.09 -13.93 27.68
N VAL A 224 -24.19 -14.24 28.98
CA VAL A 224 -23.55 -15.42 29.60
C VAL A 224 -24.07 -16.73 29.00
N ASN A 225 -25.37 -16.85 28.70
CA ASN A 225 -25.94 -18.03 28.08
C ASN A 225 -25.49 -18.19 26.62
N TYR A 226 -25.53 -17.11 25.84
CA TYR A 226 -25.00 -17.09 24.46
C TYR A 226 -23.53 -17.50 24.42
N ILE A 227 -22.68 -16.89 25.26
CA ILE A 227 -21.25 -17.22 25.34
C ILE A 227 -21.04 -18.69 25.71
N ARG A 228 -21.84 -19.25 26.62
CA ARG A 228 -21.78 -20.68 27.00
C ARG A 228 -22.08 -21.61 25.82
N THR A 229 -23.07 -21.28 25.00
CA THR A 229 -23.38 -22.06 23.80
C THR A 229 -22.22 -22.02 22.81
N ILE A 230 -21.73 -20.84 22.43
CA ILE A 230 -20.70 -20.75 21.38
C ILE A 230 -19.32 -21.25 21.85
N THR A 231 -18.98 -21.10 23.14
CA THR A 231 -17.70 -21.62 23.69
C THR A 231 -17.70 -23.15 23.75
N HIS A 232 -18.85 -23.79 24.00
CA HIS A 232 -18.98 -25.25 23.90
C HIS A 232 -18.73 -25.76 22.47
N HIS A 233 -19.04 -24.95 21.45
CA HIS A 233 -18.76 -25.24 20.03
C HIS A 233 -17.42 -24.68 19.53
N GLY A 234 -16.50 -24.27 20.42
CA GLY A 234 -15.13 -23.90 20.07
C GLY A 234 -14.86 -22.40 19.82
N ALA A 235 -15.84 -21.51 19.98
CA ALA A 235 -15.56 -20.08 19.96
C ALA A 235 -14.68 -19.67 21.14
N HIS A 236 -13.68 -18.83 20.88
CA HIS A 236 -12.81 -18.28 21.91
C HIS A 236 -13.39 -16.95 22.40
N VAL A 237 -13.47 -16.76 23.73
CA VAL A 237 -14.00 -15.52 24.31
C VAL A 237 -13.05 -14.96 25.36
N ARG A 238 -12.80 -13.65 25.29
CA ARG A 238 -12.00 -12.88 26.26
C ARG A 238 -12.76 -11.63 26.73
N THR A 239 -12.35 -11.07 27.86
CA THR A 239 -12.92 -9.84 28.42
C THR A 239 -11.85 -8.88 28.92
N THR A 240 -12.07 -7.58 28.72
CA THR A 240 -11.21 -6.47 29.18
C THR A 240 -12.03 -5.45 29.99
N ASP A 241 -11.41 -4.48 30.67
CA ASP A 241 -12.11 -3.41 31.38
C ASP A 241 -12.70 -2.37 30.40
N GLN A 242 -11.88 -1.93 29.45
CA GLN A 242 -12.18 -0.90 28.46
C GLN A 242 -12.05 -1.45 27.04
N LEU A 243 -12.96 -1.03 26.17
CA LEU A 243 -12.86 -1.18 24.73
C LEU A 243 -12.94 0.20 24.06
N ILE A 244 -12.23 0.34 22.95
CA ILE A 244 -12.16 1.60 22.19
C ILE A 244 -13.50 1.81 21.46
N ASP A 245 -13.85 0.87 20.57
CA ASP A 245 -15.17 0.79 19.93
C ASP A 245 -15.44 -0.64 19.41
N ARG A 246 -16.56 -0.85 18.71
CA ARG A 246 -16.91 -2.09 18.02
C ARG A 246 -16.00 -2.26 16.80
N ILE A 247 -15.52 -3.48 16.63
CA ILE A 247 -14.83 -3.92 15.41
C ILE A 247 -15.34 -5.31 15.05
N ILE A 248 -15.54 -5.55 13.75
CA ILE A 248 -15.84 -6.88 13.21
C ILE A 248 -14.88 -7.09 12.03
N ILE A 249 -14.09 -8.16 12.06
CA ILE A 249 -13.09 -8.51 11.05
C ILE A 249 -13.43 -9.89 10.50
N TYR A 250 -13.38 -10.04 9.18
CA TYR A 250 -13.50 -11.31 8.48
C TYR A 250 -12.18 -11.63 7.77
N ASP A 251 -11.62 -12.80 8.06
CA ASP A 251 -10.41 -13.39 7.46
C ASP A 251 -9.13 -12.54 7.45
N ARG A 252 -9.12 -11.41 8.17
CA ARG A 252 -8.12 -10.32 8.09
C ARG A 252 -8.06 -9.64 6.71
N GLU A 253 -9.17 -9.67 5.97
CA GLU A 253 -9.30 -9.11 4.63
C GLU A 253 -10.31 -7.96 4.58
N THR A 254 -11.34 -7.98 5.44
CA THR A 254 -12.25 -6.83 5.62
C THR A 254 -12.51 -6.52 7.10
N VAL A 255 -12.73 -5.23 7.40
CA VAL A 255 -13.04 -4.71 8.73
C VAL A 255 -14.24 -3.79 8.67
N PHE A 256 -15.16 -3.92 9.63
CA PHE A 256 -16.26 -2.99 9.86
C PHE A 256 -16.05 -2.23 11.17
N LEU A 257 -16.16 -0.89 11.10
CA LEU A 257 -16.14 0.03 12.25
C LEU A 257 -17.43 0.87 12.24
N PRO A 258 -18.09 1.09 13.39
CA PRO A 258 -19.32 1.88 13.45
C PRO A 258 -19.07 3.34 13.02
N GLU A 259 -20.07 3.91 12.36
CA GLU A 259 -20.05 5.28 11.86
C GLU A 259 -20.09 6.28 13.04
N GLN A 260 -19.09 7.17 13.07
CA GLN A 260 -18.89 8.13 14.16
C GLN A 260 -19.71 9.41 13.96
N ASN A 261 -19.89 10.18 15.04
CA ASN A 261 -20.53 11.51 15.04
C ASN A 261 -22.01 11.55 14.58
N ILE A 262 -22.71 10.42 14.55
CA ILE A 262 -24.13 10.35 14.17
C ILE A 262 -25.04 10.64 15.37
N THR A 263 -25.81 11.72 15.30
CA THR A 263 -26.76 12.18 16.33
C THR A 263 -28.23 11.97 15.98
N HIS A 264 -28.57 11.88 14.68
CA HIS A 264 -29.97 11.98 14.19
C HIS A 264 -30.55 10.70 13.57
N ARG A 265 -29.77 9.62 13.45
CA ARG A 265 -30.23 8.29 13.00
C ARG A 265 -29.47 7.17 13.69
N GLN A 266 -29.78 5.91 13.39
CA GLN A 266 -28.88 4.80 13.77
C GLN A 266 -27.54 4.94 13.00
N PRO A 267 -26.38 4.81 13.68
CA PRO A 267 -25.07 4.90 13.03
C PRO A 267 -24.82 3.67 12.16
N GLY A 268 -24.38 3.87 10.92
CA GLY A 268 -24.00 2.80 10.01
C GLY A 268 -22.63 2.21 10.33
N ALA A 269 -21.89 1.79 9.32
CA ALA A 269 -20.47 1.44 9.45
C ALA A 269 -19.64 1.82 8.23
N ALA A 270 -18.39 2.14 8.48
CA ALA A 270 -17.34 2.09 7.47
C ALA A 270 -16.90 0.63 7.29
N LEU A 271 -17.03 0.12 6.06
CA LEU A 271 -16.45 -1.12 5.58
C LEU A 271 -15.10 -0.81 4.92
N ILE A 272 -14.04 -1.33 5.52
CA ILE A 272 -12.65 -1.12 5.16
C ILE A 272 -12.11 -2.40 4.53
N ARG A 273 -11.56 -2.29 3.32
CA ARG A 273 -10.86 -3.37 2.59
C ARG A 273 -9.42 -2.98 2.21
N GLU A 274 -8.94 -1.80 2.62
CA GLU A 274 -7.57 -1.33 2.35
C GLU A 274 -6.54 -2.18 3.13
N PRO A 275 -5.64 -2.94 2.47
CA PRO A 275 -4.81 -3.93 3.17
C PRO A 275 -3.92 -3.39 4.29
N THR A 276 -3.43 -2.16 4.19
CA THR A 276 -2.54 -1.54 5.19
C THR A 276 -3.30 -1.24 6.48
N LEU A 277 -4.46 -0.59 6.36
CA LEU A 277 -5.35 -0.25 7.47
C LEU A 277 -6.04 -1.50 8.03
N VAL A 278 -6.46 -2.45 7.21
CA VAL A 278 -6.96 -3.76 7.66
C VAL A 278 -5.90 -4.46 8.51
N GLN A 279 -4.63 -4.51 8.06
CA GLN A 279 -3.55 -5.12 8.83
C GLN A 279 -3.25 -4.36 10.14
N PHE A 280 -3.29 -3.02 10.12
CA PHE A 280 -3.15 -2.20 11.33
C PHE A 280 -4.28 -2.47 12.34
N LEU A 281 -5.54 -2.50 11.89
CA LEU A 281 -6.70 -2.80 12.74
C LEU A 281 -6.66 -4.24 13.27
N CYS A 282 -6.17 -5.21 12.48
CA CYS A 282 -5.91 -6.56 12.95
C CYS A 282 -4.83 -6.62 14.04
N LYS A 283 -3.71 -5.89 13.87
CA LYS A 283 -2.64 -5.78 14.90
C LYS A 283 -3.16 -5.14 16.19
N THR A 284 -3.99 -4.09 16.08
CA THR A 284 -4.67 -3.47 17.22
C THR A 284 -5.63 -4.44 17.91
N TYR A 285 -6.40 -5.23 17.14
CA TYR A 285 -7.24 -6.30 17.70
C TYR A 285 -6.41 -7.36 18.44
N ASP A 286 -5.31 -7.86 17.84
CA ASP A 286 -4.45 -8.86 18.48
C ASP A 286 -3.83 -8.34 19.78
N HIS A 287 -3.45 -7.06 19.84
CA HIS A 287 -2.95 -6.43 21.07
C HIS A 287 -4.03 -6.41 22.17
N LEU A 288 -5.24 -5.95 21.85
CA LEU A 288 -6.38 -5.98 22.78
C LEU A 288 -6.74 -7.41 23.21
N TRP A 289 -6.71 -8.35 22.28
CA TRP A 289 -6.98 -9.77 22.52
C TRP A 289 -5.96 -10.39 23.49
N ASN A 290 -4.67 -10.16 23.25
CA ASN A 290 -3.59 -10.74 24.04
C ASN A 290 -3.60 -10.23 25.50
N ASN A 291 -3.91 -8.94 25.70
CA ASN A 291 -4.03 -8.34 27.03
C ASN A 291 -5.34 -8.71 27.78
N ALA A 292 -6.37 -9.19 27.08
CA ALA A 292 -7.66 -9.49 27.68
C ALA A 292 -7.72 -10.85 28.39
N THR A 293 -8.48 -10.92 29.50
CA THR A 293 -8.64 -12.14 30.31
C THR A 293 -9.54 -13.18 29.63
N PRO A 294 -9.11 -14.44 29.48
CA PRO A 294 -9.98 -15.54 29.04
C PRO A 294 -11.29 -15.64 29.81
N TYR A 295 -12.39 -15.93 29.10
CA TYR A 295 -13.71 -16.12 29.70
C TYR A 295 -14.30 -17.49 29.37
N THR A 296 -14.16 -18.40 30.33
CA THR A 296 -14.93 -19.65 30.38
C THR A 296 -16.15 -19.44 31.28
N PRO A 297 -17.39 -19.51 30.77
CA PRO A 297 -18.57 -19.55 31.63
C PRO A 297 -18.54 -20.82 32.51
N HIS A 298 -19.18 -20.75 33.68
CA HIS A 298 -19.02 -21.64 34.84
C HIS A 298 -17.79 -21.37 35.74
N THR A 299 -16.73 -20.71 35.26
CA THR A 299 -15.67 -20.23 36.18
C THR A 299 -16.21 -19.02 36.97
N PRO A 300 -16.11 -18.98 38.31
CA PRO A 300 -16.47 -17.79 39.07
C PRO A 300 -15.60 -16.60 38.66
N THR A 301 -16.15 -15.39 38.69
CA THR A 301 -15.40 -14.17 38.37
C THR A 301 -14.19 -14.06 39.28
N THR A 302 -12.99 -14.08 38.70
CA THR A 302 -11.75 -14.10 39.49
C THR A 302 -11.58 -12.79 40.26
N PRO A 303 -10.88 -12.80 41.41
CA PRO A 303 -10.57 -11.58 42.15
C PRO A 303 -9.87 -10.53 41.29
N HIS A 304 -9.00 -10.98 40.38
CA HIS A 304 -8.29 -10.15 39.39
C HIS A 304 -9.27 -9.28 38.58
N ILE A 305 -10.28 -9.87 37.92
CA ILE A 305 -11.25 -9.12 37.11
C ILE A 305 -12.04 -8.08 37.93
N THR A 306 -12.35 -8.41 39.19
CA THR A 306 -13.03 -7.48 40.12
C THR A 306 -12.10 -6.34 40.56
N HIS A 307 -10.81 -6.64 40.68
CA HIS A 307 -9.74 -5.69 40.99
C HIS A 307 -9.46 -4.75 39.80
N ASP A 308 -9.36 -5.29 38.58
CA ASP A 308 -9.17 -4.56 37.32
C ASP A 308 -10.30 -3.55 37.10
N LEU A 309 -11.56 -4.00 37.21
CA LEU A 309 -12.72 -3.12 37.04
C LEU A 309 -12.74 -1.99 38.09
N LYS A 310 -12.29 -2.26 39.33
CA LYS A 310 -12.16 -1.22 40.36
C LYS A 310 -11.00 -0.26 40.07
N HIS A 311 -9.86 -0.75 39.59
CA HIS A 311 -8.73 0.08 39.16
C HIS A 311 -9.10 0.97 37.98
N ALA A 312 -9.87 0.46 37.03
CA ALA A 312 -10.40 1.23 35.91
C ALA A 312 -11.33 2.37 36.40
N ILE A 313 -12.25 2.08 37.32
CA ILE A 313 -13.09 3.10 37.97
C ILE A 313 -12.23 4.16 38.68
N ILE A 314 -11.26 3.74 39.49
CA ILE A 314 -10.37 4.63 40.26
C ILE A 314 -9.57 5.54 39.31
N LYS A 315 -8.97 4.97 38.26
CA LYS A 315 -8.19 5.72 37.25
C LYS A 315 -9.03 6.74 36.50
N LEU A 316 -10.24 6.38 36.07
CA LEU A 316 -11.15 7.29 35.36
C LEU A 316 -11.69 8.40 36.29
N LEU A 317 -11.93 8.11 37.57
CA LEU A 317 -12.29 9.13 38.57
C LEU A 317 -11.13 10.08 38.88
N ALA A 318 -9.90 9.57 38.98
CA ALA A 318 -8.70 10.39 39.14
C ALA A 318 -8.46 11.33 37.94
N GLN A 319 -8.87 10.92 36.75
CA GLN A 319 -8.91 11.74 35.53
C GLN A 319 -10.11 12.73 35.49
N GLY A 320 -10.84 12.91 36.59
CA GLY A 320 -11.94 13.87 36.70
C GLY A 320 -13.23 13.46 35.96
N HIS A 321 -13.35 12.24 35.44
CA HIS A 321 -14.57 11.82 34.76
C HIS A 321 -15.74 11.62 35.74
N LYS A 322 -16.89 12.23 35.42
CA LYS A 322 -18.16 12.04 36.15
C LYS A 322 -18.67 10.60 36.01
N ASP A 323 -19.44 10.12 36.99
CA ASP A 323 -20.02 8.76 37.05
C ASP A 323 -20.61 8.28 35.71
N GLU A 324 -21.26 9.17 34.95
CA GLU A 324 -21.92 8.87 33.67
C GLU A 324 -20.91 8.56 32.55
N ASN A 325 -19.76 9.25 32.55
CA ASN A 325 -18.67 9.01 31.59
C ASN A 325 -17.87 7.76 31.97
N VAL A 326 -17.66 7.50 33.26
CA VAL A 326 -17.04 6.26 33.77
C VAL A 326 -17.92 5.06 33.39
N ALA A 327 -19.23 5.13 33.65
CA ALA A 327 -20.18 4.08 33.30
C ALA A 327 -20.22 3.77 31.79
N ARG A 328 -20.16 4.81 30.94
CA ARG A 328 -20.11 4.66 29.48
C ARG A 328 -18.82 3.96 29.03
N LYS A 329 -17.64 4.42 29.47
CA LYS A 329 -16.34 3.83 29.10
C LYS A 329 -16.21 2.36 29.54
N LEU A 330 -16.78 2.00 30.68
CA LEU A 330 -16.72 0.65 31.24
C LEU A 330 -17.90 -0.25 30.84
N GLY A 331 -18.77 0.18 29.92
CA GLY A 331 -19.87 -0.65 29.41
C GLY A 331 -20.86 -1.08 30.50
N MET A 332 -21.29 -0.17 31.38
CA MET A 332 -22.25 -0.46 32.46
C MET A 332 -23.29 0.65 32.66
N SER A 333 -24.36 0.33 33.42
CA SER A 333 -25.31 1.36 33.87
C SER A 333 -24.67 2.29 34.91
N VAL A 334 -25.13 3.54 34.97
CA VAL A 334 -24.69 4.52 36.00
C VAL A 334 -24.99 4.01 37.42
N ARG A 335 -26.08 3.26 37.61
CA ARG A 335 -26.42 2.57 38.88
C ARG A 335 -25.37 1.51 39.24
N THR A 336 -24.91 0.73 38.27
CA THR A 336 -23.85 -0.28 38.45
C THR A 336 -22.53 0.40 38.82
N CYS A 337 -22.17 1.49 38.13
CA CYS A 337 -20.97 2.27 38.42
C CYS A 337 -21.01 2.84 39.84
N ARG A 338 -22.09 3.52 40.22
CA ARG A 338 -22.27 4.09 41.57
C ARG A 338 -22.22 3.02 42.67
N ARG A 339 -22.73 1.81 42.42
CA ARG A 339 -22.59 0.66 43.35
C ARG A 339 -21.13 0.24 43.51
N HIS A 340 -20.36 0.15 42.44
CA HIS A 340 -18.93 -0.19 42.53
C HIS A 340 -18.10 0.93 43.18
N ILE A 341 -18.46 2.20 42.96
CA ILE A 341 -17.88 3.33 43.68
C ILE A 341 -18.15 3.20 45.18
N ALA A 342 -19.39 2.95 45.60
CA ALA A 342 -19.73 2.72 47.03
C ALA A 342 -18.91 1.57 47.64
N GLN A 343 -18.73 0.45 46.93
CA GLN A 343 -17.88 -0.66 47.36
C GLN A 343 -16.39 -0.26 47.50
N ILE A 344 -15.89 0.69 46.71
CA ILE A 344 -14.52 1.23 46.85
C ILE A 344 -14.44 2.18 48.08
N MET A 345 -15.49 2.98 48.33
CA MET A 345 -15.58 3.81 49.54
C MET A 345 -15.57 2.97 50.82
N GLU A 346 -16.39 1.90 50.85
CA GLU A 346 -16.44 0.91 51.94
C GLU A 346 -15.06 0.26 52.16
N GLN A 347 -14.43 -0.25 51.10
CA GLN A 347 -13.11 -0.90 51.20
C GLN A 347 -11.96 0.03 51.58
N THR A 348 -12.13 1.34 51.43
CA THR A 348 -11.15 2.36 51.84
C THR A 348 -11.51 3.05 53.16
N ASN A 349 -12.56 2.58 53.84
CA ASN A 349 -13.12 3.17 55.07
C ASN A 349 -13.41 4.68 54.97
N ALA A 350 -13.88 5.12 53.80
CA ALA A 350 -14.10 6.53 53.48
C ALA A 350 -15.59 6.91 53.46
N THR A 351 -15.95 8.00 54.13
CA THR A 351 -17.33 8.51 54.18
C THR A 351 -17.70 9.40 53.00
N SER A 352 -16.71 9.86 52.22
CA SER A 352 -16.90 10.73 51.05
C SER A 352 -16.02 10.34 49.88
N ARG A 353 -16.44 10.69 48.65
CA ARG A 353 -15.64 10.51 47.42
C ARG A 353 -14.26 11.20 47.52
N PHE A 354 -14.20 12.37 48.16
CA PHE A 354 -12.93 13.10 48.35
C PHE A 354 -11.97 12.34 49.28
N GLN A 355 -12.45 11.89 50.44
CA GLN A 355 -11.67 11.04 51.35
C GLN A 355 -11.25 9.72 50.69
N THR A 356 -12.10 9.15 49.83
CA THR A 356 -11.79 7.94 49.05
C THR A 356 -10.58 8.19 48.12
N GLY A 357 -10.59 9.30 47.38
CA GLY A 357 -9.46 9.70 46.54
C GLY A 357 -8.18 9.95 47.34
N ALA A 358 -8.27 10.64 48.48
CA ALA A 358 -7.13 10.88 49.36
C ALA A 358 -6.54 9.57 49.93
N ASN A 359 -7.39 8.65 50.42
CA ASN A 359 -6.96 7.35 50.94
C ASN A 359 -6.30 6.50 49.84
N LEU A 360 -6.83 6.52 48.61
CA LEU A 360 -6.25 5.79 47.47
C LEU A 360 -4.92 6.39 47.00
N ALA A 361 -4.77 7.71 47.02
CA ALA A 361 -3.50 8.37 46.71
C ALA A 361 -2.42 8.06 47.77
N LEU A 362 -2.77 8.15 49.07
CA LEU A 362 -1.87 7.79 50.18
C LEU A 362 -1.45 6.31 50.14
N ALA A 363 -2.33 5.42 49.70
CA ALA A 363 -2.05 3.99 49.51
C ALA A 363 -1.42 3.66 48.14
N GLY A 364 -1.01 4.65 47.34
CA GLY A 364 -0.27 4.46 46.09
C GLY A 364 -1.09 4.01 44.87
N TYR A 365 -2.41 3.85 45.00
CA TYR A 365 -3.31 3.46 43.89
C TYR A 365 -3.56 4.57 42.87
N ILE A 366 -3.26 5.83 43.23
CA ILE A 366 -3.36 6.99 42.34
C ILE A 366 -2.01 7.72 42.36
N THR A 367 -1.20 7.52 41.31
CA THR A 367 0.01 8.31 41.06
C THR A 367 -0.38 9.69 40.54
N ASN A 368 -0.03 10.74 41.26
CA ASN A 368 -0.37 12.13 40.92
C ASN A 368 0.47 12.66 39.75
N GLN A 369 0.18 12.22 38.51
CA GLN A 369 0.53 13.02 37.34
C GLN A 369 -0.46 14.19 37.25
N PRO A 370 -0.02 15.46 37.32
CA PRO A 370 -0.91 16.57 37.01
C PRO A 370 -1.36 16.44 35.55
N PRO A 371 -2.59 16.86 35.20
CA PRO A 371 -2.99 16.94 33.81
C PRO A 371 -2.02 17.90 33.10
N THR A 372 -1.41 17.45 32.00
CA THR A 372 -0.80 18.37 31.04
C THR A 372 -1.88 19.35 30.62
N PRO A 373 -1.69 20.67 30.78
CA PRO A 373 -2.67 21.62 30.30
C PRO A 373 -2.85 21.40 28.80
N HIS A 374 -4.09 21.15 28.39
CA HIS A 374 -4.43 21.29 26.99
C HIS A 374 -4.33 22.78 26.68
N THR A 375 -3.24 23.19 26.00
CA THR A 375 -3.19 24.51 25.39
C THR A 375 -4.30 24.55 24.36
N GLU A 376 -5.39 25.22 24.70
CA GLU A 376 -6.37 25.65 23.72
C GLU A 376 -5.66 26.71 22.87
N GLU A 377 -5.29 26.35 21.64
CA GLU A 377 -4.75 27.30 20.66
C GLU A 377 -5.90 28.22 20.22
N GLU A 378 -6.20 29.22 21.05
CA GLU A 378 -6.98 30.40 20.66
C GLU A 378 -6.20 31.17 19.60
N GLY A 379 -6.35 30.76 18.34
CA GLY A 379 -5.95 31.56 17.19
C GLY A 379 -6.85 32.78 17.06
N LEU A 380 -6.34 33.95 17.41
CA LEU A 380 -6.80 35.23 16.88
C LEU A 380 -5.59 36.12 16.58
N GLU A 381 -5.75 37.00 15.59
CA GLU A 381 -4.64 37.65 14.86
C GLU A 381 -4.23 39.01 15.46
N ASP A 382 -3.05 39.49 15.04
CA ASP A 382 -2.53 40.86 15.01
C ASP A 382 -2.64 41.74 16.29
N SER A 383 -1.56 42.38 16.74
CA SER A 383 -1.02 43.54 16.01
C SER A 383 0.35 44.03 16.55
N GLU A 384 0.90 45.05 15.88
CA GLU A 384 2.30 45.44 15.83
C GLU A 384 2.86 46.27 17.02
N GLU A 385 4.18 46.48 16.96
CA GLU A 385 4.96 47.64 17.44
C GLU A 385 5.31 47.88 18.93
N ASN A 386 6.63 48.14 19.13
CA ASN A 386 7.27 49.11 20.04
C ASN A 386 6.83 49.18 21.54
N SER A 387 7.74 49.13 22.52
CA SER A 387 8.81 50.14 22.64
C SER A 387 9.94 49.79 23.64
N LEU A 388 11.17 50.17 23.26
CA LEU A 388 12.26 50.73 24.08
C LEU A 388 12.44 50.36 25.58
N SER A 389 13.49 49.57 25.82
CA SER A 389 14.65 49.87 26.71
C SER A 389 14.45 50.40 28.14
N ARG A 390 15.02 49.67 29.12
CA ARG A 390 15.94 50.20 30.14
C ARG A 390 16.65 49.07 30.89
N GLY A 391 17.96 49.21 31.17
CA GLY A 391 18.72 48.19 31.91
C GLY A 391 20.23 48.23 31.75
N LYS A 392 20.88 49.39 31.94
CA LYS A 392 22.35 49.43 32.10
C LYS A 392 22.73 48.81 33.45
N SER A 393 23.71 47.92 33.47
CA SER A 393 24.59 47.69 34.62
C SER A 393 25.96 47.30 34.06
N GLU A 394 26.97 48.13 34.34
CA GLU A 394 28.36 47.85 34.04
C GLU A 394 28.95 46.97 35.14
N GLU A 395 29.86 46.03 34.81
CA GLU A 395 31.26 46.04 35.29
C GLU A 395 32.01 44.71 35.05
N HIS A 396 33.33 44.81 34.86
CA HIS A 396 34.35 43.76 35.07
C HIS A 396 34.27 42.46 34.19
N SER A 397 35.36 41.84 33.72
CA SER A 397 36.79 42.16 33.82
C SER A 397 37.62 41.44 32.72
N TYR A 398 38.80 42.01 32.41
CA TYR A 398 40.01 41.38 31.82
C TYR A 398 40.04 40.91 30.33
N ASP A 399 41.12 41.35 29.68
CA ASP A 399 42.05 40.66 28.76
C ASP A 399 41.57 39.89 27.50
N ALA A 400 42.38 39.76 26.44
CA ALA A 400 43.51 40.56 25.91
C ALA A 400 43.95 39.93 24.57
N LEU A 401 44.72 40.67 23.76
CA LEU A 401 45.40 40.23 22.53
C LEU A 401 44.45 39.92 21.34
N ASP A 402 44.80 40.18 20.07
CA ASP A 402 46.01 40.82 19.53
C ASP A 402 45.69 41.67 18.27
N ALA A 403 46.70 42.38 17.76
CA ALA A 403 46.72 43.05 16.45
C ALA A 403 46.56 42.02 15.29
N THR A 404 46.44 42.38 14.01
CA THR A 404 46.90 43.57 13.25
C THR A 404 45.96 43.69 12.03
N GLU A 405 45.27 44.81 11.80
CA GLU A 405 45.69 45.94 10.93
C GLU A 405 45.76 45.59 9.41
N PRO A 406 45.91 46.53 8.45
CA PRO A 406 44.90 46.65 7.40
C PRO A 406 45.44 46.45 5.97
N HIS A 407 44.56 46.53 4.95
CA HIS A 407 44.70 47.59 3.96
C HIS A 407 43.42 47.88 3.14
N SER A 408 43.10 49.17 3.15
CA SER A 408 42.42 50.03 2.18
C SER A 408 42.63 49.74 0.67
N HIS A 409 41.79 50.39 -0.13
CA HIS A 409 41.93 50.72 -1.57
C HIS A 409 41.63 49.59 -2.59
N ASP A 410 41.02 49.88 -3.75
CA ASP A 410 40.08 50.98 -4.14
C ASP A 410 39.46 50.66 -5.52
N GLU A 411 38.54 51.51 -6.00
CA GLU A 411 38.17 51.70 -7.42
C GLU A 411 37.50 50.49 -8.16
N LEU A 412 36.61 50.67 -9.14
CA LEU A 412 36.03 51.88 -9.76
C LEU A 412 34.61 51.59 -10.29
#